data_AF-A0A328KPZ6-F1
#
_entry.id   AF-A0A328KPZ6-F1
#
_cell.length_a   1.000
_cell.length_b   1.000
_cell.length_c   1.000
_cell.angle_alpha   90.00
_cell.angle_beta   90.00
_cell.angle_gamma   90.00
#
_symmetry.space_group_name_H-M   'P 1'
#
loop_
_entity.id
_entity.type
_entity.pdbx_description
1 polymer ?
#
loop_
_entity_poly.entity_id
_entity_poly.type
_entity_poly.pdbx_seq_one_letter_code
_entity_poly.pdbx_strand_id
1 'polypeptide(L)'
;AVYYLHQQGVTRLDVVNFIAHGIKKGEPPEPSKGSDAAPEGEDGGGERSEKASPLEQFTQNLNQLAKDGKIDPLIGRHYEVERTIQILCRRRKNNPLLVGEAGVGKTAIAEGLAWRIT
;
A
#
# COMPACT_ATOMS: atom_id res chain seq x y z
N ALA A 1 -8.35 15.14 -10.67
CA ALA A 1 -8.10 15.98 -9.48
C ALA A 1 -8.84 15.46 -8.24
N VAL A 2 -10.18 15.38 -8.25
CA VAL A 2 -10.99 14.95 -7.08
C VAL A 2 -10.59 13.59 -6.52
N TYR A 3 -10.34 12.60 -7.39
CA TYR A 3 -9.93 11.25 -6.98
C TYR A 3 -8.66 11.24 -6.10
N TYR A 4 -7.61 11.95 -6.53
CA TYR A 4 -6.35 12.01 -5.78
C TYR A 4 -6.46 12.78 -4.47
N LEU A 5 -7.28 13.84 -4.43
CA LEU A 5 -7.55 14.56 -3.19
C LEU A 5 -8.20 13.64 -2.16
N HIS A 6 -9.18 12.84 -2.59
CA HIS A 6 -9.82 11.87 -1.72
C HIS A 6 -8.86 10.76 -1.27
N GLN A 7 -7.99 10.28 -2.15
CA GLN A 7 -6.96 9.28 -1.81
C GLN A 7 -5.97 9.79 -0.76
N GLN A 8 -5.64 11.09 -0.79
CA GLN A 8 -4.83 11.75 0.24
C GLN A 8 -5.63 12.14 1.49
N GLY A 9 -6.89 11.71 1.59
CA GLY A 9 -7.77 12.00 2.71
C GLY A 9 -8.22 13.46 2.78
N VAL A 10 -8.03 14.27 1.74
CA VAL A 10 -8.48 15.66 1.69
C VAL A 10 -9.95 15.70 1.32
N THR A 11 -10.79 16.13 2.26
CA THR A 11 -12.24 16.24 2.04
C THR A 11 -12.63 17.64 1.60
N ARG A 12 -13.81 17.77 0.96
CA ARG A 12 -14.38 19.10 0.64
C ARG A 12 -14.55 19.96 1.89
N LEU A 13 -14.91 19.35 3.02
CA LEU A 13 -15.09 20.05 4.29
C LEU A 13 -13.75 20.62 4.80
N ASP A 14 -12.66 19.84 4.72
CA ASP A 14 -11.33 20.30 5.12
C ASP A 14 -10.91 21.56 4.34
N VAL A 15 -11.16 21.58 3.02
CA VAL A 15 -10.83 22.73 2.17
C VAL A 15 -11.69 23.95 2.51
N VAL A 16 -12.99 23.77 2.75
CA VAL A 16 -13.90 24.87 3.12
C VAL A 16 -13.54 25.44 4.50
N ASN A 17 -13.26 24.59 5.49
CA ASN A 17 -12.86 25.01 6.83
C ASN A 17 -11.51 25.73 6.83
N PHE A 18 -10.56 25.28 6.01
CA PHE A 18 -9.28 25.96 5.86
C PHE A 18 -9.44 27.35 5.21
N ILE A 19 -10.29 27.50 4.19
CA ILE A 19 -10.54 28.81 3.54
C ILE A 19 -11.29 29.76 4.48
N ALA A 20 -12.29 29.25 5.21
CA ALA A 20 -13.14 30.08 6.07
C ALA A 20 -12.47 30.49 7.38
N HIS A 21 -11.67 29.59 7.98
CA HIS A 21 -11.17 29.75 9.34
C HIS A 21 -9.67 29.50 9.49
N GLY A 22 -8.95 29.17 8.41
CA GLY A 22 -7.51 28.87 8.44
C GLY A 22 -7.15 27.56 9.14
N ILE A 23 -8.14 26.76 9.56
CA ILE A 23 -7.93 25.55 10.36
C ILE A 23 -7.42 24.43 9.44
N LYS A 24 -6.17 24.01 9.65
CA LYS A 24 -5.62 22.82 8.99
C LYS A 24 -6.15 21.57 9.66
N LYS A 25 -6.34 20.52 8.86
CA LYS A 25 -6.69 19.18 9.34
C LYS A 25 -5.61 18.70 10.32
N GLY A 26 -5.91 18.71 11.62
CA GLY A 26 -5.01 18.27 12.69
C GLY A 26 -4.69 19.31 13.79
N GLU A 27 -5.07 20.58 13.65
CA GLU A 27 -4.79 21.62 14.67
C GLU A 27 -6.09 22.08 15.37
N PRO A 28 -6.22 21.92 16.71
CA PRO A 28 -7.18 22.67 17.53
C PRO A 28 -6.72 24.14 17.70
N PRO A 29 -7.61 25.12 17.99
CA PRO A 29 -7.22 26.51 18.17
C PRO A 29 -6.45 26.75 19.50
N GLU A 30 -5.37 27.55 19.42
CA GLU A 30 -4.20 27.78 20.31
C GLU A 30 -4.42 28.57 21.65
N PRO A 31 -3.43 28.89 22.57
CA PRO A 31 -1.94 28.88 22.48
C PRO A 31 -1.04 28.53 23.73
N SER A 32 0.29 28.47 23.48
CA SER A 32 1.48 28.78 24.34
C SER A 32 2.27 27.69 25.13
N LYS A 33 3.46 27.36 24.56
CA LYS A 33 4.81 27.01 25.10
C LYS A 33 5.01 26.08 26.32
N GLY A 34 5.76 24.98 26.10
CA GLY A 34 6.55 24.27 27.11
C GLY A 34 7.25 23.02 26.54
N SER A 35 8.54 22.86 26.85
CA SER A 35 9.57 22.00 26.25
C SER A 35 9.58 20.51 26.63
N ASP A 36 10.22 19.72 25.75
CA ASP A 36 10.99 18.47 25.94
C ASP A 36 10.34 17.20 26.53
N ALA A 37 10.35 16.12 25.73
CA ALA A 37 11.12 14.88 25.96
C ALA A 37 10.49 13.67 25.22
N ALA A 38 11.27 13.06 24.33
CA ALA A 38 11.24 11.62 24.06
C ALA A 38 12.34 10.98 24.94
N PRO A 39 12.39 9.65 25.22
CA PRO A 39 11.81 8.56 24.41
C PRO A 39 11.26 7.33 25.20
N GLU A 40 10.93 6.31 24.42
CA GLU A 40 10.85 4.86 24.74
C GLU A 40 9.58 4.26 25.36
N GLY A 41 9.01 3.35 24.58
CA GLY A 41 8.11 2.28 24.98
C GLY A 41 8.30 1.14 23.99
N GLU A 42 9.18 0.21 24.37
CA GLU A 42 9.37 -1.10 23.77
C GLU A 42 8.02 -1.84 23.65
N ASP A 43 7.80 -2.49 22.50
CA ASP A 43 7.13 -3.78 22.51
C ASP A 43 8.02 -4.78 21.80
N GLY A 44 8.83 -5.46 22.61
CA GLY A 44 9.65 -6.58 22.23
C GLY A 44 8.77 -7.77 21.85
N GLY A 45 8.74 -8.06 20.55
CA GLY A 45 8.13 -9.25 19.98
C GLY A 45 9.14 -10.25 19.45
N GLY A 46 10.10 -10.66 20.29
CA GLY A 46 10.80 -11.95 20.17
C GLY A 46 12.00 -12.00 19.25
N GLU A 47 13.19 -11.97 19.86
CA GLU A 47 14.35 -12.68 19.36
C GLU A 47 14.00 -14.16 19.13
N ARG A 48 13.77 -14.49 17.87
CA ARG A 48 14.05 -15.83 17.37
C ARG A 48 15.03 -15.65 16.23
N SER A 49 16.30 -15.88 16.55
CA SER A 49 17.27 -16.40 15.61
C SER A 49 16.79 -17.78 15.15
N GLU A 50 15.69 -17.80 14.40
CA GLU A 50 15.22 -18.95 13.64
C GLU A 50 15.70 -18.69 12.23
N LYS A 51 16.57 -19.56 11.75
CA LYS A 51 17.07 -19.62 10.36
C LYS A 51 16.04 -19.00 9.42
N ALA A 52 16.41 -17.90 8.75
CA ALA A 52 15.53 -17.15 7.85
C ALA A 52 14.62 -18.13 7.11
N SER A 53 13.30 -17.93 7.16
CA SER A 53 12.34 -18.87 6.59
C SER A 53 12.75 -19.17 5.14
N PRO A 54 12.58 -20.40 4.61
CA PRO A 54 12.87 -20.68 3.20
C PRO A 54 12.21 -19.67 2.24
N LEU A 55 11.06 -19.10 2.63
CA LEU A 55 10.43 -18.02 1.88
C LEU A 55 11.27 -16.74 1.86
N GLU A 56 11.85 -16.34 2.98
CA GLU A 56 12.69 -15.14 3.07
C GLU A 56 14.02 -15.31 2.32
N GLN A 57 14.54 -16.53 2.28
CA GLN A 57 15.80 -16.83 1.58
C GLN A 57 15.64 -16.90 0.06
N PHE A 58 14.51 -17.43 -0.43
CA PHE A 58 14.34 -17.77 -1.86
C PHE A 58 13.22 -17.00 -2.58
N THR A 59 12.41 -16.21 -1.86
CA THR A 59 11.28 -15.49 -2.44
C THR A 59 11.26 -14.03 -2.00
N GLN A 60 10.49 -13.21 -2.71
CA GLN A 60 10.29 -11.79 -2.37
C GLN A 60 8.81 -11.55 -2.06
N ASN A 61 8.55 -10.78 -1.01
CA ASN A 61 7.19 -10.41 -0.62
C ASN A 61 6.73 -9.16 -1.38
N LEU A 62 5.94 -9.36 -2.44
CA LEU A 62 5.43 -8.27 -3.28
C LEU A 62 4.48 -7.32 -2.52
N ASN A 63 3.72 -7.81 -1.53
CA ASN A 63 2.83 -6.95 -0.75
C ASN A 63 3.62 -5.97 0.11
N GLN A 64 4.76 -6.41 0.68
CA GLN A 64 5.62 -5.50 1.44
C GLN A 64 6.26 -4.47 0.52
N LEU A 65 6.75 -4.89 -0.66
CA LEU A 65 7.33 -3.97 -1.65
C LEU A 65 6.31 -2.94 -2.17
N ALA A 66 5.04 -3.33 -2.32
CA ALA A 66 3.96 -2.42 -2.68
C ALA A 66 3.72 -1.35 -1.59
N LYS A 67 3.65 -1.76 -0.32
CA LYS A 67 3.49 -0.83 0.83
C LYS A 67 4.67 0.14 0.96
N ASP A 68 5.87 -0.36 0.72
CA ASP A 68 7.11 0.45 0.74
C ASP A 68 7.21 1.41 -0.46
N GLY A 69 6.30 1.32 -1.44
CA GLY A 69 6.33 2.14 -2.66
C GLY A 69 7.48 1.78 -3.62
N LYS A 70 8.03 0.56 -3.52
CA LYS A 70 9.13 0.06 -4.35
C LYS A 70 8.68 -0.58 -5.66
N ILE A 71 7.37 -0.83 -5.81
CA ILE A 71 6.77 -1.37 -7.03
C ILE A 71 6.32 -0.21 -7.91
N ASP A 72 6.69 -0.27 -9.19
CA ASP A 72 6.24 0.70 -10.18
C ASP A 72 4.71 0.59 -10.40
N PRO A 73 4.00 1.73 -10.55
CA PRO A 73 2.56 1.71 -10.73
C PRO A 73 2.20 1.02 -12.06
N LEU A 74 1.29 0.03 -11.98
CA LEU A 74 0.81 -0.67 -13.16
C LEU A 74 -0.19 0.20 -13.95
N ILE A 75 0.24 0.67 -15.13
CA ILE A 75 -0.59 1.46 -16.04
C ILE A 75 -1.39 0.52 -16.96
N GLY A 76 -2.72 0.66 -16.94
CA GLY A 76 -3.63 -0.15 -17.74
C GLY A 76 -3.75 -1.59 -17.22
N ARG A 77 -3.89 -2.55 -18.15
CA ARG A 77 -4.01 -4.01 -17.87
C ARG A 77 -5.08 -4.40 -16.85
N HIS A 78 -6.13 -3.59 -16.78
CA HIS A 78 -7.20 -3.76 -15.80
C HIS A 78 -7.92 -5.10 -15.98
N TYR A 79 -8.13 -5.51 -17.24
CA TYR A 79 -8.80 -6.76 -17.57
C TYR A 79 -7.99 -7.99 -17.13
N GLU A 80 -6.67 -7.97 -17.31
CA GLU A 80 -5.78 -9.06 -16.92
C GLU A 80 -5.70 -9.20 -15.40
N VAL A 81 -5.59 -8.08 -14.69
CA VAL A 81 -5.60 -8.07 -13.22
C VAL A 81 -6.95 -8.56 -12.70
N GLU A 82 -8.07 -8.06 -13.24
CA GLU A 82 -9.42 -8.46 -12.85
C GLU A 82 -9.67 -9.95 -13.11
N ARG A 83 -9.23 -10.47 -14.26
CA ARG A 83 -9.27 -11.91 -14.57
C ARG A 83 -8.41 -12.73 -13.59
N THR A 84 -7.25 -12.21 -13.19
CA THR A 84 -6.38 -12.88 -12.22
C THR A 84 -7.08 -12.98 -10.86
N ILE A 85 -7.71 -11.89 -10.39
CA ILE A 85 -8.52 -11.88 -9.17
C ILE A 85 -9.67 -12.87 -9.28
N GLN A 86 -10.42 -12.84 -10.38
CA GLN A 86 -11.53 -13.76 -10.61
C GLN A 86 -11.08 -15.23 -10.54
N ILE A 87 -9.94 -15.56 -11.13
CA ILE A 87 -9.38 -16.92 -11.09
C ILE A 87 -9.04 -17.31 -9.65
N LEU A 88 -8.37 -16.45 -8.90
CA LEU A 88 -8.01 -16.71 -7.50
C LEU A 88 -9.23 -16.96 -6.61
N CYS A 89 -10.35 -16.29 -6.89
CA CYS A 89 -11.60 -16.47 -6.14
C CYS A 89 -12.38 -17.77 -6.49
N ARG A 90 -11.93 -18.60 -7.43
CA ARG A 90 -12.62 -19.85 -7.81
C ARG A 90 -12.44 -20.94 -6.75
N ARG A 91 -13.42 -21.84 -6.64
CA ARG A 91 -13.31 -23.05 -5.78
C ARG A 91 -12.33 -24.10 -6.32
N ARG A 92 -12.20 -24.21 -7.65
CA ARG A 92 -11.31 -25.17 -8.33
C ARG A 92 -10.59 -24.47 -9.47
N LYS A 93 -9.33 -24.89 -9.73
CA LYS A 93 -8.43 -24.28 -10.73
C LYS A 93 -8.25 -22.78 -10.45
N ASN A 94 -7.89 -22.47 -9.22
CA ASN A 94 -7.74 -21.11 -8.70
C ASN A 94 -6.33 -20.53 -8.86
N ASN A 95 -5.40 -21.28 -9.46
CA ASN A 95 -4.05 -20.83 -9.70
C ASN A 95 -3.96 -20.18 -11.10
N PRO A 96 -3.85 -18.85 -11.21
CA PRO A 96 -3.67 -18.19 -12.49
C PRO A 96 -2.28 -18.52 -13.08
N LEU A 97 -2.22 -18.74 -14.39
CA LEU A 97 -0.97 -18.94 -15.13
C LEU A 97 -0.88 -17.86 -16.22
N LEU A 98 0.07 -16.94 -16.06
CA LEU A 98 0.30 -15.85 -17.01
C LEU A 98 1.22 -16.34 -18.14
N VAL A 99 0.72 -16.35 -19.37
CA VAL A 99 1.44 -16.82 -20.56
C VAL A 99 1.59 -15.68 -21.56
N GLY A 100 2.76 -15.58 -22.19
CA GLY A 100 3.10 -14.57 -23.18
C GLY A 100 4.60 -14.50 -23.42
N GLU A 101 5.04 -13.74 -24.42
CA GLU A 101 6.46 -13.57 -24.76
C GLU A 101 7.28 -12.94 -23.62
N ALA A 102 8.61 -13.04 -23.67
CA ALA A 102 9.47 -12.35 -22.71
C ALA A 102 9.29 -10.82 -22.84
N GLY A 103 9.37 -10.09 -21.73
CA GLY A 103 9.25 -8.62 -21.74
C GLY A 103 7.81 -8.07 -21.84
N VAL A 104 6.79 -8.88 -22.13
CA VAL A 104 5.39 -8.41 -22.20
C VAL A 104 4.79 -8.01 -20.85
N GLY A 105 5.54 -7.89 -19.76
CA GLY A 105 5.03 -7.42 -18.46
C GLY A 105 4.20 -8.43 -17.66
N LYS A 106 4.50 -9.74 -17.75
CA LYS A 106 3.84 -10.77 -16.93
C LYS A 106 4.08 -10.53 -15.43
N THR A 107 5.32 -10.21 -15.05
CA THR A 107 5.70 -9.87 -13.67
C THR A 107 4.96 -8.63 -13.17
N ALA A 108 4.85 -7.60 -14.02
CA ALA A 108 4.13 -6.37 -13.69
C ALA A 108 2.65 -6.60 -13.37
N ILE A 109 2.00 -7.63 -13.93
CA ILE A 109 0.62 -7.99 -13.57
C ILE A 109 0.55 -8.55 -12.14
N ALA A 110 1.54 -9.36 -11.73
CA ALA A 110 1.60 -9.89 -10.36
C ALA A 110 1.92 -8.78 -9.33
N GLU A 111 2.84 -7.87 -9.68
CA GLU A 111 3.15 -6.69 -8.88
C GLU A 111 1.96 -5.73 -8.77
N GLY A 112 1.26 -5.46 -9.87
CA GLY A 112 0.05 -4.64 -9.86
C GLY A 112 -1.12 -5.28 -9.13
N LEU A 113 -1.17 -6.62 -9.05
CA LEU A 113 -2.11 -7.32 -8.16
C LEU A 113 -1.77 -7.07 -6.69
N ALA A 114 -0.49 -7.13 -6.30
CA ALA A 114 -0.07 -6.81 -4.93
C ALA A 114 -0.45 -5.38 -4.55
N TRP A 115 -0.21 -4.42 -5.45
CA TRP A 115 -0.58 -3.00 -5.26
C TRP A 115 -2.09 -2.76 -5.15
N ARG A 116 -2.94 -3.64 -5.70
CA ARG A 116 -4.40 -3.58 -5.56
C ARG A 116 -4.90 -4.08 -4.21
N ILE A 117 -4.12 -4.93 -3.54
CA ILE A 117 -4.48 -5.55 -2.26
C ILE A 117 -4.09 -4.65 -1.09
N THR A 118 -2.97 -3.93 -1.21
CA THR A 118 -2.39 -3.08 -0.17
C THR A 118 -2.77 -1.63 -0.33
#